data_AF-A0A536HIF9-F1
#
_entry.id   AF-A0A536HIF9-F1
#
_cell.length_a   1.000
_cell.length_b   1.000
_cell.length_c   1.000
_cell.angle_alpha   90.00
_cell.angle_beta   90.00
_cell.angle_gamma   90.00
#
_symmetry.space_group_name_H-M   'P 1'
#
loop_
_entity.id
_entity.type
_entity.pdbx_description
1 polymer ?
#
loop_
_entity_poly.entity_id
_entity_poly.type
_entity_poly.pdbx_seq_one_letter_code
_entity_poly.pdbx_strand_id
1 'polypeptide(L)' 'MLAATRRAVAQRVGLGADVPSDRLTATIAQRAPAAAAELSRAERELELATAGEAEVLEMARRLHDLAYPLSMKESA' A
#
# COMPACT_ATOMS: atom_id res chain seq x y z
N MET A 1 9.63 -3.63 4.70
CA MET A 1 8.66 -3.72 3.59
C MET A 1 7.43 -2.83 3.84
N LEU A 2 6.66 -3.07 4.91
CA LEU A 2 5.49 -2.28 5.32
C LEU A 2 5.68 -0.75 5.28
N ALA A 3 6.75 -0.23 5.87
CA ALA A 3 7.02 1.22 5.89
C ALA A 3 7.33 1.84 4.50
N ALA A 4 7.76 1.02 3.53
CA ALA A 4 7.96 1.46 2.15
C ALA A 4 6.62 1.46 1.39
N THR A 5 5.79 0.44 1.57
CA THR A 5 4.44 0.36 0.99
C THR A 5 3.56 1.51 1.47
N ARG A 6 3.54 1.79 2.78
CA ARG A 6 2.78 2.92 3.35
C ARG A 6 3.17 4.25 2.73
N ARG A 7 4.48 4.48 2.50
CA ARG A 7 4.99 5.69 1.84
C ARG A 7 4.59 5.77 0.37
N ALA A 8 4.66 4.67 -0.37
CA ALA A 8 4.25 4.64 -1.77
C ALA A 8 2.74 4.91 -1.94
N VAL A 9 1.90 4.31 -1.08
CA VAL A 9 0.46 4.60 -1.06
C VAL A 9 0.20 6.06 -0.68
N ALA A 10 0.93 6.61 0.28
CA ALA A 10 0.84 8.02 0.65
C ALA A 10 1.15 8.96 -0.54
N GLN A 11 2.24 8.73 -1.24
CA GLN A 11 2.60 9.50 -2.43
C GLN A 11 1.51 9.41 -3.52
N ARG A 12 0.98 8.20 -3.76
CA ARG A 12 -0.09 7.96 -4.74
C ARG A 12 -1.38 8.73 -4.42
N VAL A 13 -1.74 8.84 -3.15
CA VAL A 13 -2.94 9.59 -2.72
C VAL A 13 -2.68 11.09 -2.52
N GLY A 14 -1.54 11.59 -3.00
CA GLY A 14 -1.18 13.01 -2.97
C GLY A 14 -0.73 13.53 -1.60
N LEU A 15 -0.22 12.65 -0.74
CA LEU A 15 0.42 13.05 0.52
C LEU A 15 1.90 13.34 0.26
N GLY A 16 2.32 14.53 0.66
CA GLY A 16 3.73 14.94 0.59
C GLY A 16 4.60 14.14 1.56
N ALA A 17 5.91 14.13 1.30
CA ALA A 17 6.90 13.47 2.16
C ALA A 17 6.95 14.04 3.59
N ASP A 18 6.37 15.22 3.80
CA ASP A 18 6.31 15.92 5.09
C ASP A 18 5.26 15.37 6.06
N VAL A 19 4.40 14.45 5.62
CA VAL A 19 3.43 13.82 6.51
C VAL A 19 4.18 12.92 7.51
N PRO A 20 4.09 13.22 8.82
CA PRO A 20 4.76 12.42 9.84
C PRO A 20 4.33 10.95 9.77
N SER A 21 5.30 10.03 9.94
CA SER A 21 5.06 8.58 9.77
C SER A 21 3.98 8.03 10.70
N ASP A 22 3.85 8.60 11.91
CA ASP A 22 2.85 8.29 12.92
C ASP A 22 1.43 8.75 12.54
N ARG A 23 1.30 9.76 11.66
CA ARG A 23 0.01 10.28 11.18
C ARG A 23 -0.36 9.77 9.79
N LEU A 24 0.56 9.11 9.10
CA LEU A 24 0.42 8.71 7.71
C LEU A 24 -0.84 7.85 7.49
N THR A 25 -1.03 6.81 8.31
CA THR A 25 -2.18 5.90 8.22
C THR A 25 -3.50 6.63 8.41
N ALA A 26 -3.61 7.49 9.43
CA ALA A 26 -4.81 8.26 9.70
C ALA A 26 -5.14 9.23 8.55
N THR A 27 -4.09 9.81 7.94
CA THR A 27 -4.23 10.75 6.84
C THR A 27 -4.65 10.04 5.54
N ILE A 28 -4.11 8.85 5.27
CA ILE A 28 -4.56 7.99 4.15
C ILE A 28 -6.02 7.57 4.37
N ALA A 29 -6.40 7.18 5.59
CA ALA A 29 -7.77 6.79 5.92
C ALA A 29 -8.79 7.93 5.72
N GLN A 30 -8.40 9.19 5.99
CA GLN A 30 -9.26 10.35 5.71
C GLN A 30 -9.38 10.66 4.21
N ARG A 31 -8.26 10.64 3.46
CA ARG A 31 -8.25 11.09 2.07
C ARG A 31 -8.65 10.02 1.06
N ALA A 32 -8.31 8.76 1.34
CA ALA A 32 -8.55 7.63 0.47
C ALA A 32 -8.98 6.39 1.28
N PRO A 33 -10.21 6.38 1.82
CA PRO A 33 -10.68 5.31 2.71
C PRO A 33 -10.59 3.91 2.09
N ALA A 34 -10.89 3.79 0.79
CA ALA A 34 -10.79 2.53 0.06
C ALA A 34 -9.33 2.01 -0.01
N ALA A 35 -8.38 2.90 -0.33
CA ALA A 35 -6.96 2.55 -0.36
C ALA A 35 -6.43 2.20 1.05
N ALA A 36 -6.92 2.87 2.08
CA ALA A 36 -6.59 2.56 3.48
C ALA A 36 -7.10 1.17 3.89
N ALA A 37 -8.31 0.80 3.48
CA ALA A 37 -8.90 -0.50 3.76
C ALA A 37 -8.12 -1.64 3.10
N GLU A 38 -7.77 -1.48 1.81
CA GLU A 38 -6.95 -2.46 1.09
C GLU A 38 -5.55 -2.59 1.66
N LEU A 39 -4.90 -1.46 1.99
CA LEU A 39 -3.60 -1.46 2.63
C LEU A 39 -3.68 -2.22 3.98
N SER A 40 -4.61 -1.87 4.85
CA SER A 40 -4.77 -2.53 6.16
C SER A 40 -5.10 -4.01 6.05
N ARG A 41 -5.80 -4.43 4.99
CA ARG A 41 -6.04 -5.85 4.67
C ARG A 41 -4.73 -6.54 4.28
N ALA A 42 -3.99 -6.00 3.31
CA ALA A 42 -2.74 -6.60 2.84
C ALA A 42 -1.67 -6.67 3.94
N GLU A 43 -1.63 -5.68 4.84
CA GLU A 43 -0.74 -5.68 6.00
C GLU A 43 -1.07 -6.81 6.99
N ARG A 44 -2.36 -7.01 7.29
CA ARG A 44 -2.82 -8.13 8.14
C ARG A 44 -2.55 -9.49 7.50
N GLU A 45 -2.80 -9.61 6.19
CA GLU A 45 -2.50 -10.85 5.46
C GLU A 45 -1.00 -11.16 5.46
N LEU A 46 -0.14 -10.15 5.41
CA LEU A 46 1.32 -10.32 5.53
C LEU A 46 1.76 -10.68 6.96
N GLU A 47 1.17 -10.09 8.00
CA GLU A 47 1.46 -10.47 9.40
C GLU A 47 1.02 -11.90 9.71
N LEU A 48 -0.07 -12.36 9.09
CA LEU A 48 -0.59 -13.72 9.22
C LEU A 48 0.11 -14.73 8.29
N ALA A 49 0.78 -14.26 7.23
CA ALA A 49 1.58 -15.07 6.33
C ALA A 49 2.80 -15.63 7.09
N THR A 50 2.58 -16.74 7.79
CA THR A 50 3.59 -17.62 8.39
C THR A 50 4.02 -18.73 7.44
N ALA A 51 3.54 -18.70 6.20
CA ALA A 51 3.60 -19.81 5.27
C ALA A 51 4.41 -19.41 4.03
N GLY A 52 5.28 -20.33 3.61
CA GLY A 52 5.93 -20.45 2.29
C GLY A 52 6.56 -19.21 1.63
N GLU A 53 7.81 -19.33 1.18
CA GLU A 53 8.49 -18.33 0.31
C GLU A 53 7.62 -17.88 -0.89
N ALA A 54 6.78 -18.78 -1.43
CA ALA A 54 5.84 -18.49 -2.50
C ALA A 54 4.69 -17.55 -2.10
N GLU A 55 4.12 -17.68 -0.89
CA GLU A 55 3.03 -16.84 -0.41
C GLU A 55 3.55 -15.44 -0.05
N VAL A 56 4.77 -15.35 0.49
CA VAL A 56 5.46 -14.07 0.70
C VAL A 56 5.71 -13.34 -0.62
N LEU A 57 6.13 -14.06 -1.67
CA LEU A 57 6.37 -13.49 -2.99
C LEU A 57 5.08 -12.99 -3.65
N GLU A 58 3.99 -13.74 -3.56
CA GLU A 58 2.67 -13.34 -4.06
C GLU A 58 2.16 -12.10 -3.31
N MET A 59 2.35 -12.04 -1.99
CA MET A 59 1.99 -10.86 -1.19
C MET A 59 2.81 -9.63 -1.56
N ALA A 60 4.12 -9.82 -1.78
CA ALA A 60 5.02 -8.76 -2.23
C ALA A 60 4.59 -8.19 -3.59
N ARG A 61 4.15 -9.06 -4.52
CA ARG A 61 3.63 -8.67 -5.84
C ARG A 61 2.37 -7.81 -5.71
N ARG A 62 1.39 -8.23 -4.91
CA ARG A 62 0.15 -7.48 -4.69
C ARG A 62 0.42 -6.10 -4.06
N LEU A 63 1.32 -6.04 -3.08
CA LEU A 63 1.74 -4.78 -2.47
C LEU A 63 2.45 -3.86 -3.47
N HIS A 64 3.25 -4.44 -4.37
CA HIS A 64 3.92 -3.71 -5.44
C HIS A 64 2.91 -3.14 -6.45
N ASP A 65 1.93 -3.93 -6.88
CA ASP A 65 0.88 -3.49 -7.82
C ASP A 65 -0.02 -2.42 -7.21
N LEU A 66 -0.31 -2.50 -5.89
CA LEU A 66 -1.06 -1.46 -5.17
C LEU A 66 -0.27 -0.14 -5.08
N ALA A 67 1.05 -0.24 -4.97
CA ALA A 67 1.97 0.90 -4.90
C ALA A 67 2.25 1.52 -6.28
N TYR A 68 2.35 0.67 -7.31
CA TYR A 68 2.73 1.01 -8.68
C TYR A 68 1.76 0.33 -9.65
N PRO A 69 0.50 0.76 -9.70
CA PRO A 69 -0.42 0.22 -10.68
C PRO A 69 0.16 0.51 -12.06
N LEU A 70 0.42 -0.54 -12.83
CA LEU A 70 0.80 -0.42 -14.24
C LEU A 70 -0.27 0.45 -14.88
N SER A 71 0.08 1.71 -15.13
CA SER A 71 -0.71 2.60 -15.96
C SER A 71 -0.77 1.97 -17.34
N MET A 72 -1.83 1.20 -17.58
CA MET A 72 -2.35 1.11 -18.92
C MET A 72 -2.76 2.54 -19.27
N LYS A 73 -1.91 3.18 -20.08
CA LYS A 73 -2.35 4.15 -21.06
C LYS A 73 -3.66 3.66 -21.65
N GLU A 74 -4.73 4.45 -21.52
CA GLU A 74 -5.55 4.80 -22.68
C GLU A 74 -5.81 6.29 -22.62
N SER A 75 -5.06 7.02 -23.46
CA SER A 75 -5.56 8.24 -24.06
C SER A 75 -6.74 7.86 -24.93
N ALA A 76 -7.91 8.43 -24.66
CA ALA A 76 -9.05 8.49 -25.57
C ALA A 76 -9.53 9.94 -25.60
#